data_AF-A0A0F9PFF0-F1
#
_entry.id   AF-A0A0F9PFF0-F1
#
_cell.length_a   1.000
_cell.length_b   1.000
_cell.length_c   1.000
_cell.angle_alpha   90.00
_cell.angle_beta   90.00
_cell.angle_gamma   90.00
#
_symmetry.space_group_name_H-M   'P 1'
#
loop_
_entity.id
_entity.type
_entity.pdbx_description
1 polymer ?
#
loop_
_entity_poly.entity_id
_entity_poly.type
_entity_poly.pdbx_seq_one_letter_code
_entity_poly.pdbx_strand_id
1 'polypeptide(L)'
;MYFLTVWLKEKDSDELKENIMSLIEKYVKEYCNSEILDKKLPPSGRRITVSLPCDGPDYNCTQQNVNINDLINKLESKTNRVARAKARCIED
;
A
#
# COMPACT_ATOMS: atom_id res chain seq x y z
N MET A 1 -9.71 9.80 -0.44
CA MET A 1 -8.36 9.25 -0.73
C MET A 1 -8.23 7.87 -0.11
N TYR A 2 -7.45 6.97 -0.71
CA TYR A 2 -7.25 5.61 -0.19
C TYR A 2 -5.83 5.46 0.36
N PHE A 3 -5.66 4.81 1.52
CA PHE A 3 -4.35 4.69 2.17
C PHE A 3 -3.97 3.24 2.37
N LEU A 4 -2.81 2.84 1.87
CA LEU A 4 -2.19 1.54 2.13
C LEU A 4 -1.00 1.76 3.06
N THR A 5 -0.98 1.05 4.19
CA THR A 5 0.09 1.12 5.18
C THR A 5 0.72 -0.25 5.38
N VAL A 6 2.05 -0.30 5.33
CA VAL A 6 2.86 -1.47 5.66
C VAL A 6 3.70 -1.16 6.89
N TRP A 7 3.61 -1.97 7.94
CA TRP A 7 4.36 -1.77 9.18
C TRP A 7 5.73 -2.41 9.09
N LEU A 8 6.78 -1.64 9.37
CA LEU A 8 8.16 -2.08 9.35
C LEU A 8 8.59 -2.54 10.75
N LYS A 9 9.61 -3.39 10.81
CA LYS A 9 10.28 -3.78 12.06
C LYS A 9 11.43 -2.81 12.33
N GLU A 10 11.75 -2.55 13.59
CA GLU A 10 12.82 -1.60 13.96
C GLU A 10 14.19 -1.99 13.39
N LYS A 11 14.41 -3.28 13.11
CA LYS A 11 15.65 -3.82 12.55
C LYS A 11 15.68 -3.88 11.01
N ASP A 12 14.68 -3.33 10.33
CA ASP A 12 14.65 -3.35 8.86
C ASP A 12 15.73 -2.42 8.30
N SER A 13 16.62 -2.98 7.48
CA SER A 13 17.64 -2.21 6.76
C SER A 13 16.98 -1.28 5.75
N ASP A 14 17.69 -0.23 5.35
CA ASP A 14 17.17 0.73 4.36
C ASP A 14 16.95 0.05 3.01
N GLU A 15 17.82 -0.88 2.61
CA GLU A 15 17.63 -1.73 1.41
C GLU A 15 16.30 -2.51 1.47
N LEU A 16 15.95 -3.07 2.64
CA LEU A 16 14.68 -3.78 2.79
C LEU A 16 13.48 -2.83 2.69
N LYS A 17 13.59 -1.60 3.21
CA LYS A 17 12.54 -0.59 3.11
C LYS A 17 12.32 -0.15 1.66
N GLU A 18 13.39 0.04 0.89
CA GLU A 18 13.34 0.35 -0.54
C GLU A 18 12.72 -0.79 -1.36
N ASN A 19 13.08 -2.05 -1.03
CA ASN A 19 12.47 -3.21 -1.65
C ASN A 19 10.96 -3.30 -1.33
N ILE A 20 10.56 -3.05 -0.08
CA ILE A 20 9.14 -3.01 0.31
C ILE A 20 8.41 -1.90 -0.46
N MET A 21 9.01 -0.72 -0.61
CA MET A 21 8.42 0.37 -1.41
C MET A 21 8.23 -0.05 -2.88
N SER A 22 9.24 -0.69 -3.46
CA SER A 22 9.18 -1.18 -4.85
C SER A 22 8.11 -2.25 -5.03
N LEU A 23 7.93 -3.15 -4.05
CA LEU A 23 6.86 -4.14 -4.06
C LEU A 23 5.49 -3.49 -3.94
N ILE A 24 5.34 -2.46 -3.11
CA ILE A 24 4.10 -1.68 -2.99
C ILE A 24 3.74 -1.07 -4.35
N GLU A 25 4.68 -0.39 -5.02
CA GLU A 25 4.46 0.20 -6.35
C GLU A 25 4.03 -0.84 -7.38
N LYS A 26 4.76 -1.95 -7.45
CA LYS A 26 4.45 -3.04 -8.38
C LYS A 26 3.06 -3.60 -8.14
N TYR A 27 2.73 -3.94 -6.90
CA TYR A 27 1.46 -4.59 -6.57
C TYR A 27 0.28 -3.63 -6.63
N VAL A 28 0.46 -2.36 -6.28
CA VAL A 28 -0.58 -1.35 -6.53
C VAL A 28 -0.90 -1.30 -8.03
N LYS A 29 0.09 -1.26 -8.91
CA LYS A 29 -0.17 -1.26 -10.35
C LYS A 29 -0.83 -2.57 -10.82
N GLU A 30 -0.37 -3.71 -10.33
CA GLU A 30 -0.85 -5.05 -10.72
C GLU A 30 -2.29 -5.33 -10.28
N TYR A 31 -2.63 -5.00 -9.03
CA TYR A 31 -3.93 -5.34 -8.44
C TYR A 31 -4.94 -4.19 -8.47
N CYS A 32 -4.48 -2.94 -8.38
CA CYS A 32 -5.37 -1.76 -8.32
C CYS A 32 -5.57 -1.07 -9.67
N ASN A 33 -4.73 -1.40 -10.67
CA ASN A 33 -4.53 -0.60 -11.87
C ASN A 33 -4.32 0.90 -11.56
N SER A 34 -3.68 1.20 -10.43
CA SER A 34 -3.59 2.55 -9.88
C SER A 34 -2.15 3.02 -9.80
N GLU A 35 -1.96 4.33 -9.78
CA GLU A 35 -0.70 4.97 -9.42
C GLU A 35 -0.72 5.43 -7.97
N ILE A 36 0.48 5.60 -7.40
CA ILE A 36 0.65 6.12 -6.05
C ILE A 36 0.77 7.64 -6.12
N LEU A 37 -0.15 8.34 -5.45
CA LEU A 37 -0.16 9.81 -5.39
C LEU A 37 0.89 10.37 -4.44
N ASP A 38 1.09 9.71 -3.30
CA ASP A 38 2.00 10.15 -2.25
C ASP A 38 2.58 8.97 -1.48
N LYS A 39 3.82 9.10 -1.01
CA LYS A 39 4.55 8.09 -0.25
C LYS A 39 5.14 8.74 0.99
N LYS A 40 4.78 8.21 2.16
CA LYS A 40 5.25 8.69 3.46
C LYS A 40 5.99 7.60 4.20
N LEU A 41 7.27 7.85 4.44
CA LEU A 41 8.08 7.14 5.41
C LEU A 41 8.34 8.13 6.57
N PRO A 42 7.62 8.01 7.70
CA PRO A 42 7.83 8.91 8.84
C PRO A 42 9.26 8.73 9.39
N PRO A 43 9.82 9.74 10.06
CA PRO A 43 11.20 9.71 10.58
C PRO A 43 11.47 8.54 11.55
N SER A 44 10.43 8.01 12.18
CA SER A 44 10.52 6.82 13.02
C SER A 44 10.84 5.54 12.24
N GLY A 45 10.68 5.54 10.91
CA GLY A 45 10.95 4.38 10.05
C GLY A 45 10.05 3.17 10.32
N ARG A 46 8.98 3.31 11.12
CA ARG A 46 8.16 2.19 11.61
C ARG A 46 7.05 1.76 10.64
N ARG A 47 6.77 2.53 9.60
CA ARG A 47 5.73 2.19 8.60
C ARG A 47 5.96 2.92 7.30
N ILE A 48 5.56 2.32 6.19
CA ILE A 48 5.40 2.99 4.90
C ILE A 48 3.91 3.19 4.69
N THR A 49 3.48 4.43 4.46
CA THR A 49 2.11 4.73 4.06
C THR A 49 2.12 5.30 2.65
N VAL A 50 1.33 4.72 1.76
CA VAL A 50 1.12 5.24 0.41
C VAL A 50 -0.33 5.67 0.23
N SER A 51 -0.52 6.74 -0.52
CA SER A 51 -1.83 7.29 -0.86
C SER A 51 -2.16 6.92 -2.30
N LEU A 52 -3.34 6.37 -2.52
CA LEU A 52 -3.90 6.02 -3.82
C LEU A 52 -5.10 6.94 -4.13
N PRO A 53 -5.38 7.21 -5.41
CA PRO A 53 -6.62 7.87 -5.83
C PRO A 53 -7.84 7.11 -5.31
N CYS A 54 -8.96 7.82 -5.17
CA CYS A 54 -10.25 7.17 -4.99
C CYS A 54 -10.72 6.56 -6.29
N ASP A 55 -11.60 5.58 -6.19
CA ASP A 55 -12.08 4.81 -7.33
C ASP A 55 -12.60 5.74 -8.43
N GLY A 56 -11.97 5.60 -9.57
CA GLY A 56 -12.46 6.07 -10.86
C GLY A 56 -12.67 4.84 -11.74
N PRO A 57 -13.21 5.00 -12.95
CA PRO A 57 -13.33 3.89 -13.89
C PRO A 57 -12.00 3.16 -14.14
N ASP A 58 -10.88 3.86 -13.96
CA ASP A 58 -9.53 3.35 -14.17
C ASP A 58 -8.91 2.68 -12.92
N TYR A 59 -9.52 2.77 -11.73
CA TYR A 59 -8.93 2.33 -10.45
C TYR A 59 -9.91 1.44 -9.66
N ASN A 60 -9.42 0.34 -9.08
CA ASN A 60 -10.31 -0.65 -8.44
C ASN A 60 -9.86 -1.17 -7.07
N CYS A 61 -9.27 -0.32 -6.21
CA CYS A 61 -8.60 -0.78 -4.99
C CYS A 61 -9.31 -0.54 -3.65
N THR A 62 -10.65 -0.52 -3.63
CA THR A 62 -11.42 -0.44 -2.38
C THR A 62 -11.25 -1.64 -1.47
N GLN A 63 -11.47 -1.43 -0.16
CA GLN A 63 -11.61 -2.51 0.85
C GLN A 63 -12.73 -3.51 0.54
N GLN A 64 -13.71 -3.10 -0.26
CA GLN A 64 -14.81 -3.96 -0.69
C GLN A 64 -14.41 -4.85 -1.87
N ASN A 65 -13.29 -4.57 -2.55
CA ASN A 65 -12.80 -5.34 -3.69
C ASN A 65 -11.88 -6.50 -3.27
N VAL A 66 -11.97 -7.60 -3.99
CA VAL A 66 -11.07 -8.76 -3.78
C VAL A 66 -9.61 -8.38 -4.04
N ASN A 67 -9.38 -7.49 -5.01
CA ASN A 67 -8.05 -7.07 -5.43
C ASN A 67 -7.21 -6.45 -4.33
N ILE A 68 -7.78 -5.62 -3.43
CA ILE A 68 -6.97 -5.04 -2.36
C ILE A 68 -6.61 -6.08 -1.31
N ASN A 69 -7.50 -7.04 -1.02
CA ASN A 69 -7.20 -8.10 -0.08
C ASN A 69 -6.09 -8.99 -0.63
N ASP A 70 -6.11 -9.28 -1.94
CA ASP A 70 -5.03 -10.01 -2.62
C ASP A 70 -3.72 -9.22 -2.61
N LEU A 71 -3.75 -7.91 -2.86
CA LEU A 71 -2.59 -7.03 -2.73
C LEU A 71 -2.01 -7.08 -1.32
N ILE A 72 -2.86 -6.97 -0.28
CA ILE A 72 -2.44 -7.01 1.12
C ILE A 72 -1.80 -8.37 1.41
N ASN A 73 -2.49 -9.47 1.08
CA ASN A 73 -1.99 -10.82 1.30
C ASN A 73 -0.66 -11.06 0.59
N LYS A 74 -0.50 -10.52 -0.63
CA LYS A 74 0.75 -10.64 -1.39
C LYS A 74 1.89 -9.86 -0.75
N LEU A 75 1.63 -8.63 -0.29
CA LEU A 75 2.60 -7.83 0.46
C LEU A 75 3.00 -8.53 1.75
N GLU A 76 2.05 -9.02 2.54
CA GLU A 76 2.34 -9.70 3.80
C GLU A 76 3.17 -10.97 3.57
N SER A 77 2.80 -11.77 2.56
CA SER A 77 3.54 -12.98 2.17
C SER A 77 4.98 -12.69 1.72
N LYS A 78 5.20 -11.62 0.95
CA LYS A 78 6.53 -11.31 0.38
C LYS A 78 7.44 -10.56 1.33
N THR A 79 6.88 -9.72 2.18
CA THR A 79 7.65 -8.84 3.07
C THR A 79 7.73 -9.38 4.49
N ASN A 80 6.85 -10.32 4.86
CA ASN A 80 6.63 -10.77 6.24
C ASN A 80 6.36 -9.57 7.18
N ARG A 81 5.61 -8.59 6.68
CA ARG A 81 5.18 -7.37 7.38
C ARG A 81 3.68 -7.27 7.32
N VAL A 82 3.08 -6.72 8.37
CA VAL A 82 1.65 -6.46 8.39
C VAL A 82 1.34 -5.36 7.39
N ALA A 83 0.28 -5.53 6.61
CA ALA A 83 -0.24 -4.54 5.69
C ALA A 83 -1.74 -4.32 5.94
N ARG A 84 -2.17 -3.06 5.83
CA ARG A 84 -3.58 -2.67 5.98
C ARG A 84 -3.86 -1.56 5.01
N ALA A 85 -5.02 -1.64 4.40
CA ALA A 85 -5.56 -0.53 3.66
C ALA A 85 -6.73 0.10 4.42
N LYS A 86 -6.97 1.40 4.21
CA LYS A 86 -8.12 2.13 4.74
C LYS A 86 -8.60 3.15 3.72
N ALA A 87 -9.87 3.06 3.35
CA ALA A 87 -10.53 4.08 2.54
C ALA A 87 -10.89 5.31 3.39
N ARG A 88 -10.67 6.50 2.83
CA ARG A 88 -11.31 7.77 3.21
C ARG A 88 -11.80 8.48 1.95
N CYS A 89 -12.38 7.72 1.02
CA CYS A 89 -13.10 8.32 -0.09
C CYS A 89 -14.41 8.84 0.50
N ILE A 90 -14.59 10.15 0.44
CA ILE A 90 -15.88 10.77 0.73
C ILE A 90 -16.68 10.57 -0.56
N GLU A 91 -17.80 9.88 -0.47
CA GLU A 91 -18.81 9.90 -1.53
C GLU A 91 -19.39 11.32 -1.53
N ASP A 92 -19.07 12.12 -2.54
CA ASP A 92 -19.85 13.29 -2.93
C ASP A 92 -20.90 12.86 -3.96
#